data_AF-A0A961JKQ4-F1
#
_entry.id   AF-A0A961JKQ4-F1
#
_cell.length_a   1.000
_cell.length_b   1.000
_cell.length_c   1.000
_cell.angle_alpha   90.00
_cell.angle_beta   90.00
_cell.angle_gamma   90.00
#
_symmetry.space_group_name_H-M   'P 1'
#
loop_
_entity.id
_entity.type
_entity.pdbx_description
1 polymer ?
#
loop_
_entity_poly.entity_id
_entity_poly.type
_entity_poly.pdbx_seq_one_letter_code
_entity_poly.pdbx_strand_id
1 'polypeptide(L)'
;MRRPSTDAELLAWHRAAMAGEAPPMHDGDPQVGWYRLQQVRNGPFDPVTIWCDQPVDPETGELTGDEVMRADVFGDPADAHAIWTHLTPISRAEHDRLFQWRLANQHRLHSRQRVDLAAAPTLPR
;
A
#
# COMPACT_ATOMS: atom_id res chain seq x y z
N MET A 1 -31.18 -1.76 -1.12
CA MET A 1 -30.20 -2.10 -2.17
C MET A 1 -28.95 -1.28 -1.89
N ARG A 2 -27.80 -1.94 -1.66
CA ARG A 2 -26.51 -1.26 -1.39
C ARG A 2 -25.76 -1.12 -2.70
N ARG A 3 -25.39 0.11 -3.05
CA ARG A 3 -24.59 0.40 -4.24
C ARG A 3 -23.11 0.43 -3.85
N PRO A 4 -22.20 -0.11 -4.68
CA PRO A 4 -20.78 0.07 -4.48
C PRO A 4 -20.41 1.55 -4.59
N SER A 5 -19.46 1.97 -3.76
CA SER A 5 -18.82 3.27 -3.88
C SER A 5 -18.17 3.42 -5.26
N THR A 6 -18.32 4.57 -5.89
CA THR A 6 -17.72 4.82 -7.21
C THR A 6 -16.23 5.12 -7.09
N ASP A 7 -15.46 4.85 -8.14
CA ASP A 7 -14.04 5.23 -8.22
C ASP A 7 -13.80 6.72 -7.92
N ALA A 8 -14.75 7.57 -8.30
CA ALA A 8 -14.67 9.01 -8.07
C ALA A 8 -14.78 9.36 -6.58
N GLU A 9 -15.65 8.66 -5.85
CA GLU A 9 -15.81 8.81 -4.39
C GLU A 9 -14.59 8.23 -3.67
N LEU A 10 -14.16 7.02 -4.04
CA LEU A 10 -13.02 6.34 -3.41
C LEU A 10 -11.70 7.11 -3.58
N LEU A 11 -11.45 7.67 -4.77
CA LEU A 11 -10.22 8.43 -5.04
C LEU A 11 -10.33 9.92 -4.68
N ALA A 12 -11.45 10.39 -4.14
CA ALA A 12 -11.69 11.83 -3.90
C ALA A 12 -10.60 12.45 -3.00
N TRP A 13 -10.30 11.80 -1.89
CA TRP A 13 -9.27 12.26 -0.95
C TRP A 13 -7.88 12.31 -1.62
N HIS A 14 -7.50 11.26 -2.34
CA HIS A 14 -6.19 11.19 -3.01
C HIS A 14 -6.05 12.27 -4.08
N ARG A 15 -7.12 12.51 -4.86
CA ARG A 15 -7.15 13.59 -5.86
C ARG A 15 -7.00 14.97 -5.21
N ALA A 16 -7.68 15.23 -4.10
CA ALA A 16 -7.52 16.47 -3.35
C ALA A 16 -6.08 16.65 -2.81
N ALA A 17 -5.48 15.58 -2.29
CA ALA A 17 -4.07 15.58 -1.88
C ALA A 17 -3.12 15.90 -3.05
N MET A 18 -3.36 15.32 -4.23
CA MET A 18 -2.58 15.60 -5.45
C MET A 18 -2.81 17.02 -6.00
N ALA A 19 -3.98 17.60 -5.76
CA ALA A 19 -4.28 19.00 -6.10
C ALA A 19 -3.61 20.00 -5.13
N GLY A 20 -2.97 19.52 -4.05
CA GLY A 20 -2.30 20.35 -3.05
C GLY A 20 -3.24 20.89 -1.97
N GLU A 21 -4.46 20.39 -1.87
CA GLU A 21 -5.46 20.83 -0.87
C GLU A 21 -5.16 20.33 0.55
N ALA A 22 -4.19 19.41 0.69
CA ALA A 22 -3.75 18.85 1.97
C ALA A 22 -4.92 18.41 2.88
N PRO A 23 -5.82 17.53 2.41
CA PRO A 23 -6.95 17.06 3.19
C PRO A 23 -6.47 16.40 4.50
N PRO A 24 -7.24 16.50 5.59
CA PRO A 24 -6.85 15.92 6.86
C PRO A 24 -6.71 14.40 6.77
N MET A 25 -5.72 13.88 7.47
CA MET A 25 -5.43 12.45 7.58
C MET A 25 -5.83 12.00 8.98
N HIS A 26 -6.96 11.31 9.09
CA HIS A 26 -7.49 10.83 10.38
C HIS A 26 -7.04 9.39 10.64
N ASP A 27 -6.70 9.11 11.90
CA ASP A 27 -6.39 7.75 12.34
C ASP A 27 -7.63 6.84 12.18
N GLY A 28 -7.40 5.61 11.74
CA GLY A 28 -8.48 4.64 11.50
C GLY A 28 -9.30 4.85 10.22
N ASP A 29 -9.03 5.89 9.42
CA ASP A 29 -9.78 6.21 8.19
C ASP A 29 -8.88 6.18 6.93
N PRO A 30 -8.40 5.00 6.51
CA PRO A 30 -7.54 4.85 5.35
C PRO A 30 -8.26 5.17 4.05
N GLN A 31 -7.60 5.92 3.16
CA GLN A 31 -8.19 6.37 1.90
C GLN A 31 -7.55 5.67 0.70
N VAL A 32 -8.35 5.34 -0.31
CA VAL A 32 -7.88 4.70 -1.55
C VAL A 32 -6.91 5.62 -2.30
N GLY A 33 -5.84 5.05 -2.83
CA GLY A 33 -4.86 5.79 -3.61
C GLY A 33 -3.47 5.18 -3.62
N TRP A 34 -2.51 5.99 -4.09
CA TRP A 34 -1.10 5.63 -4.19
C TRP A 34 -0.26 6.43 -3.21
N TYR A 35 0.65 5.72 -2.54
CA TYR A 35 1.43 6.23 -1.44
C TYR A 35 2.87 5.73 -1.50
N ARG A 36 3.72 6.37 -0.70
CA ARG A 36 5.04 5.86 -0.35
C ARG A 36 5.18 5.74 1.16
N LEU A 37 5.99 4.78 1.60
CA LEU A 37 6.28 4.51 3.01
C LEU A 37 7.78 4.31 3.21
N GLN A 38 8.34 4.80 4.31
CA GLN A 38 9.69 4.42 4.76
C GLN A 38 9.56 3.39 5.88
N GLN A 39 9.95 2.15 5.61
CA GLN A 39 9.90 1.05 6.57
C GLN A 39 10.92 1.18 7.71
N VAL A 40 12.02 1.90 7.49
CA VAL A 40 13.06 2.18 8.48
C VAL A 40 13.55 3.61 8.28
N ARG A 41 14.06 4.22 9.36
CA ARG A 41 14.64 5.57 9.30
C ARG A 41 15.79 5.61 8.28
N ASN A 42 15.74 6.57 7.35
CA ASN A 42 16.70 6.74 6.26
C ASN A 42 16.76 5.54 5.28
N GLY A 43 15.77 4.66 5.30
CA GLY A 43 15.64 3.59 4.33
C GLY A 43 15.08 4.09 2.99
N PRO A 44 15.15 3.25 1.95
CA PRO A 44 14.45 3.53 0.70
C PRO A 44 12.93 3.57 0.92
N PHE A 45 12.24 4.33 0.08
CA PHE A 45 10.77 4.33 0.06
C PHE A 45 10.24 3.04 -0.57
N ASP A 46 9.20 2.45 0.01
CA ASP A 46 8.40 1.38 -0.56
C ASP A 46 7.13 1.98 -1.19
N PRO A 47 6.75 1.56 -2.41
CA PRO A 47 5.47 1.91 -3.00
C PRO A 47 4.35 1.20 -2.23
N VAL A 48 3.27 1.94 -1.96
CA VAL A 48 2.09 1.41 -1.27
C VAL A 48 0.85 1.74 -2.07
N THR A 49 -0.02 0.75 -2.26
CA THR A 49 -1.35 0.94 -2.85
C THR A 49 -2.40 0.60 -1.81
N ILE A 50 -3.39 1.49 -1.62
CA ILE A 50 -4.61 1.20 -0.88
C ILE A 50 -5.76 1.12 -1.89
N TRP A 51 -6.58 0.07 -1.82
CA TRP A 51 -7.78 -0.10 -2.64
C TRP A 51 -8.94 -0.61 -1.81
N CYS A 52 -10.15 -0.41 -2.33
CA CYS A 52 -11.38 -0.90 -1.73
C CYS A 52 -11.76 -2.23 -2.39
N ASP A 53 -11.87 -3.30 -1.59
CA ASP A 53 -12.42 -4.58 -2.02
C ASP A 53 -13.95 -4.51 -1.94
N GLN A 54 -14.60 -4.65 -3.09
CA GLN A 54 -16.05 -4.49 -3.26
C GLN A 54 -16.62 -5.80 -3.82
N PRO A 55 -17.04 -6.74 -2.95
CA PRO A 55 -17.68 -7.96 -3.44
C PRO A 55 -19.03 -7.60 -4.04
N VAL A 56 -19.15 -7.69 -5.36
CA VAL A 56 -20.37 -7.40 -6.11
C VAL A 56 -20.95 -8.65 -6.75
N ASP A 57 -22.27 -8.71 -6.83
CA ASP A 57 -22.99 -9.73 -7.57
C ASP A 57 -22.81 -9.48 -9.08
N PRO A 58 -22.36 -10.48 -9.87
CA PRO A 58 -22.10 -10.30 -11.30
C PRO A 58 -23.36 -10.09 -12.14
N GLU A 59 -24.55 -10.51 -11.65
CA GLU A 59 -25.82 -10.36 -12.38
C GLU A 59 -26.51 -9.04 -12.05
N THR A 60 -26.47 -8.62 -10.78
CA THR A 60 -27.22 -7.44 -10.31
C THR A 60 -26.36 -6.19 -10.14
N GLY A 61 -25.04 -6.33 -10.00
CA GLY A 61 -24.10 -5.24 -9.70
C GLY A 61 -24.23 -4.69 -8.28
N GLU A 62 -24.99 -5.36 -7.41
CA GLU A 62 -25.16 -4.96 -6.01
C GLU A 62 -24.04 -5.48 -5.13
N LEU A 63 -23.74 -4.76 -4.04
CA LEU A 63 -22.80 -5.24 -3.03
C LEU A 63 -23.35 -6.50 -2.33
N THR A 64 -22.57 -7.58 -2.36
CA THR A 64 -22.85 -8.83 -1.65
C THR A 64 -22.23 -8.88 -0.26
N GLY A 65 -21.38 -7.91 0.07
CA GLY A 65 -20.70 -7.79 1.36
C GLY A 65 -20.32 -6.35 1.69
N ASP A 66 -19.61 -6.19 2.81
CA ASP A 66 -19.06 -4.90 3.19
C ASP A 66 -17.82 -4.55 2.37
N GLU A 67 -17.65 -3.27 2.12
CA GLU A 67 -16.48 -2.70 1.47
C GLU A 67 -15.30 -2.73 2.45
N VAL A 68 -14.17 -3.31 2.02
CA VAL A 68 -12.99 -3.49 2.89
C VAL A 68 -11.80 -2.79 2.27
N MET A 69 -11.18 -1.89 3.04
CA MET A 69 -9.92 -1.27 2.63
C MET A 69 -8.78 -2.27 2.77
N ARG A 70 -8.06 -2.50 1.67
CA ARG A 70 -6.87 -3.35 1.61
C ARG A 70 -5.67 -2.52 1.23
N ALA A 71 -4.50 -2.94 1.71
CA ALA A 71 -3.23 -2.33 1.35
C ALA A 71 -2.22 -3.37 0.88
N ASP A 72 -1.33 -2.93 0.01
CA ASP A 72 -0.17 -3.67 -0.49
C ASP A 72 1.06 -2.79 -0.36
N VAL A 73 2.10 -3.31 0.27
CA VAL A 73 3.41 -2.68 0.38
C VAL A 73 4.37 -3.47 -0.50
N PHE A 74 4.52 -3.03 -1.75
CA PHE A 74 5.44 -3.66 -2.71
C PHE A 74 5.23 -5.18 -2.89
N GLY A 75 3.99 -5.63 -3.01
CA GLY A 75 3.61 -7.04 -3.17
C GLY A 75 3.33 -7.78 -1.87
N ASP A 76 3.60 -7.17 -0.71
CA ASP A 76 3.26 -7.71 0.60
C ASP A 76 1.92 -7.14 1.10
N PRO A 77 0.89 -7.98 1.32
CA PRO A 77 -0.36 -7.54 1.90
C PRO A 77 -0.15 -6.92 3.29
N ALA A 78 -0.77 -5.77 3.53
CA ALA A 78 -0.69 -5.04 4.78
C ALA A 78 -2.06 -4.58 5.25
N ASP A 79 -2.19 -4.36 6.56
CA ASP A 79 -3.37 -3.72 7.15
C ASP A 79 -3.33 -2.21 6.84
N ALA A 80 -4.31 -1.75 6.06
CA ALA A 80 -4.44 -0.35 5.67
C ALA A 80 -4.56 0.58 6.89
N HIS A 81 -5.31 0.17 7.93
CA HIS A 81 -5.51 0.99 9.13
C HIS A 81 -4.21 1.17 9.92
N ALA A 82 -3.38 0.13 9.99
CA ALA A 82 -2.13 0.17 10.73
C ALA A 82 -1.05 1.03 10.08
N ILE A 83 -0.98 1.06 8.74
CA ILE A 83 0.08 1.80 8.03
C ILE A 83 -0.32 3.23 7.66
N TRP A 84 -1.62 3.53 7.65
CA TRP A 84 -2.20 4.76 7.10
C TRP A 84 -1.46 6.02 7.52
N THR A 85 -1.34 6.28 8.81
CA THR A 85 -0.77 7.52 9.37
C THR A 85 0.71 7.74 9.06
N HIS A 86 1.41 6.73 8.51
CA HIS A 86 2.80 6.81 8.10
C HIS A 86 2.98 6.99 6.58
N LEU A 87 1.89 6.98 5.82
CA LEU A 87 1.92 7.09 4.37
C LEU A 87 2.06 8.54 3.92
N THR A 88 2.78 8.72 2.81
CA THR A 88 2.80 9.98 2.07
C THR A 88 2.11 9.77 0.73
N PRO A 89 1.07 10.54 0.39
CA PRO A 89 0.39 10.40 -0.90
C PRO A 89 1.32 10.82 -2.04
N ILE A 90 1.28 10.07 -3.14
CA ILE A 90 2.06 10.30 -4.35
C ILE A 90 1.21 10.10 -5.60
N SER A 91 1.67 10.62 -6.74
CA SER A 91 0.99 10.38 -8.00
C SER A 91 1.16 8.91 -8.44
N ARG A 92 0.22 8.42 -9.26
CA ARG A 92 0.34 7.09 -9.87
C ARG A 92 1.66 6.91 -10.65
N ALA A 93 2.10 7.95 -11.37
CA ALA A 93 3.36 7.91 -12.12
C ALA A 93 4.58 7.76 -11.21
N GLU A 94 4.58 8.44 -10.05
CA GLU A 94 5.66 8.30 -9.06
C GLU A 94 5.62 6.93 -8.38
N HIS A 95 4.42 6.42 -8.09
CA HIS A 95 4.24 5.06 -7.58
C HIS A 95 4.83 4.03 -8.53
N ASP A 96 4.47 4.09 -9.82
CA ASP A 96 4.97 3.17 -10.84
C ASP A 96 6.49 3.28 -10.98
N ARG A 97 7.04 4.50 -10.96
CA ARG A 97 8.49 4.72 -10.94
C ARG A 97 9.15 4.05 -9.74
N LEU A 98 8.60 4.23 -8.54
CA LEU A 98 9.13 3.67 -7.31
C LEU A 98 9.04 2.15 -7.30
N PHE A 99 7.95 1.58 -7.83
CA PHE A 99 7.77 0.15 -8.02
C PHE A 99 8.82 -0.43 -8.96
N GLN A 100 9.03 0.19 -10.12
CA GLN A 100 10.06 -0.25 -11.08
C GLN A 100 11.46 -0.15 -10.48
N TRP A 101 11.77 0.94 -9.76
CA TRP A 101 13.04 1.09 -9.07
C TRP A 101 13.23 -0.01 -8.00
N ARG A 102 12.21 -0.27 -7.18
CA ARG A 102 12.26 -1.32 -6.15
C ARG A 102 12.46 -2.69 -6.76
N LEU A 103 11.74 -3.02 -7.83
CA LEU A 103 11.87 -4.28 -8.56
C LEU A 103 13.29 -4.47 -9.11
N ALA A 104 13.86 -3.44 -9.75
CA ALA A 104 15.22 -3.48 -10.28
C ALA A 104 16.31 -3.57 -9.18
N ASN A 105 16.02 -3.11 -7.96
CA ASN A 105 16.97 -3.02 -6.86
C ASN A 105 16.76 -4.09 -5.77
N GLN A 106 15.89 -5.09 -5.98
CA GLN A 106 15.57 -6.15 -4.99
C GLN A 106 16.82 -6.86 -4.41
N HIS A 107 17.84 -7.11 -5.23
CA HIS A 107 19.07 -7.79 -4.79
C HIS A 107 19.90 -7.03 -3.75
N ARG A 108 19.70 -5.72 -3.55
CA ARG A 108 20.50 -4.90 -2.61
C ARG A 108 19.95 -4.85 -1.18
N LEU A 109 18.79 -5.46 -0.91
CA LEU A 109 18.04 -5.23 0.33
C LEU A 109 17.73 -6.50 1.14
N HIS A 110 18.46 -7.61 0.93
CA HIS A 110 18.41 -8.81 1.78
C HIS A 110 18.99 -8.57 3.19
N SER A 111 18.49 -7.58 3.93
CA SER A 111 18.82 -7.36 5.35
C SER A 111 17.80 -8.00 6.30
N ARG A 112 16.61 -8.38 5.78
CA ARG A 112 15.51 -8.97 6.56
C ARG A 112 15.33 -10.47 6.34
N GLN A 113 16.17 -11.12 5.52
CA GLN A 113 16.12 -12.57 5.40
C GLN A 113 16.53 -13.16 6.75
N ARG A 114 15.61 -13.90 7.37
CA ARG A 114 15.87 -14.59 8.63
C ARG A 114 17.00 -15.59 8.36
N VAL A 115 18.21 -15.28 8.84
CA VAL A 115 19.34 -16.20 8.73
C VAL A 115 19.05 -17.36 9.66
N ASP A 116 18.90 -18.55 9.08
CA ASP A 116 18.82 -19.78 9.85
C ASP A 116 20.22 -20.12 10.38
N LEU A 117 20.45 -19.81 11.66
CA LEU A 117 21.71 -20.10 12.35
C LEU A 117 21.93 -21.60 12.61
N ALA A 118 20.94 -22.46 12.30
CA ALA A 118 21.09 -23.91 12.41
C ALA A 118 21.81 -24.55 11.20
N ALA A 119 21.99 -23.80 10.11
CA ALA A 119 22.73 -24.27 8.93
C ALA A 119 24.25 -24.13 9.16
N ALA A 120 24.83 -25.15 9.81
CA ALA A 120 26.26 -25.47 9.97
C ALA A 120 27.23 -24.30 10.29
N PRO A 121 27.89 -24.30 11.46
CA PRO A 121 28.90 -23.29 11.78
C PRO A 121 30.05 -23.33 10.77
N THR A 122 30.43 -22.16 10.25
CA THR A 122 31.59 -22.00 9.38
C THR A 122 32.84 -22.36 10.18
N LEU A 123 33.43 -23.52 9.89
CA LEU A 123 34.68 -23.95 10.52
C LEU A 123 35.82 -23.00 10.11
N PRO A 124 36.64 -22.50 11.05
CA PRO A 124 37.84 -21.74 10.70
C PRO A 124 38.85 -22.64 9.98
N ARG A 125 39.48 -22.11 8.93
CA ARG A 125 40.61 -22.75 8.23
C ARG A 125 41.90 -22.64 9.02
#